data_AF-A0A511AHA7-F1
#
_entry.id   AF-A0A511AHA7-F1
#
_cell.length_a   1.000
_cell.length_b   1.000
_cell.length_c   1.000
_cell.angle_alpha   90.00
_cell.angle_beta   90.00
_cell.angle_gamma   90.00
#
_symmetry.space_group_name_H-M   'P 1'
#
loop_
_entity.id
_entity.type
_entity.pdbx_description
1 polymer ?
#
loop_
_entity_poly.entity_id
_entity_poly.type
_entity_poly.pdbx_seq_one_letter_code
_entity_poly.pdbx_strand_id
1 'polypeptide(L)'
;MTRRPVPPSRARVEPRAQARRRPQVDVREWTSGIRLSGFMAIMLSLVVLGAWVLVPTLGTYIDQRQKIAALEVSVQVTAEEIEALEQERNRWEDPAYITTQARERLYYVKPGEVVYLVDNDLDPASLPQEQVPVSDELEKTPSDWMPQLLRTVAGAGLAQNASQAE
;
A
#
# COMPACT_ATOMS: atom_id res chain seq x y z
N MET A 1 52.25 72.42 53.27
CA MET A 1 52.68 72.05 51.91
C MET A 1 51.82 70.90 51.41
N THR A 2 51.08 71.21 50.35
CA THR A 2 50.14 70.42 49.52
C THR A 2 50.55 68.98 49.18
N ARG A 3 49.62 68.03 49.30
CA ARG A 3 49.62 66.81 48.47
C ARG A 3 48.25 66.56 47.84
N ARG A 4 48.26 66.59 46.50
CA ARG A 4 47.19 66.29 45.54
C ARG A 4 46.74 64.82 45.64
N PRO A 5 45.47 64.50 45.33
CA PRO A 5 45.06 63.14 45.03
C PRO A 5 45.35 62.76 43.56
N VAL A 6 45.70 61.50 43.34
CA VAL A 6 45.93 60.85 42.04
C VAL A 6 44.67 60.04 41.66
N PRO A 7 44.18 60.05 40.41
CA PRO A 7 43.07 59.21 39.98
C PRO A 7 43.54 57.78 39.61
N PRO A 8 42.71 56.73 39.79
CA PRO A 8 43.07 55.40 39.31
C PRO A 8 42.84 55.26 37.80
N SER A 9 43.90 54.89 37.10
CA SER A 9 43.89 54.48 35.70
C SER A 9 43.06 53.21 35.51
N ARG A 10 42.05 53.26 34.64
CA ARG A 10 41.30 52.09 34.18
C ARG A 10 42.23 51.16 33.38
N ALA A 11 42.44 49.95 33.87
CA ALA A 11 43.09 48.89 33.13
C ALA A 11 42.23 48.50 31.92
N ARG A 12 42.77 48.72 30.72
CA ARG A 12 42.21 48.24 29.46
C ARG A 12 42.50 46.73 29.37
N VAL A 13 41.45 45.92 29.44
CA VAL A 13 41.54 44.48 29.18
C VAL A 13 41.55 44.28 27.67
N GLU A 14 42.70 43.89 27.12
CA GLU A 14 42.78 43.41 25.74
C GLU A 14 42.22 41.98 25.66
N PRO A 15 41.35 41.67 24.69
CA PRO A 15 40.93 40.30 24.48
C PRO A 15 42.11 39.54 23.87
N ARG A 16 42.76 38.73 24.69
CA ARG A 16 43.75 37.76 24.23
C ARG A 16 43.04 36.77 23.31
N ALA A 17 43.13 36.98 22.00
CA ALA A 17 42.63 36.06 20.99
C ALA A 17 43.39 34.73 21.15
N GLN A 18 42.79 33.80 21.88
CA GLN A 18 43.24 32.42 21.92
C GLN A 18 42.92 31.83 20.56
N ALA A 19 43.93 31.80 19.69
CA ALA A 19 43.90 31.00 18.49
C ALA A 19 43.65 29.55 18.92
N ARG A 20 42.41 29.08 18.72
CA ARG A 20 42.02 27.68 18.88
C ARG A 20 42.85 26.88 17.88
N ARG A 21 43.98 26.32 18.34
CA ARG A 21 44.70 25.29 17.60
C ARG A 21 43.73 24.13 17.40
N ARG A 22 43.26 23.95 16.16
CA ARG A 22 42.55 22.75 15.77
C ARG A 22 43.53 21.58 15.95
N PRO A 23 43.16 20.48 16.62
CA PRO A 23 43.99 19.30 16.65
C PRO A 23 44.06 18.77 15.23
N GLN A 24 45.18 19.00 14.55
CA GLN A 24 45.47 18.27 13.33
C GLN A 24 45.92 16.89 13.77
N VAL A 25 45.08 15.89 13.52
CA VAL A 25 45.44 14.50 13.75
C VAL A 25 46.52 14.16 12.73
N ASP A 26 47.77 14.09 13.19
CA ASP A 26 48.89 13.77 12.33
C ASP A 26 48.88 12.28 12.02
N VAL A 27 48.30 11.95 10.86
CA VAL A 27 48.19 10.57 10.36
C VAL A 27 49.58 9.95 10.21
N ARG A 28 50.62 10.76 9.93
CA ARG A 28 52.00 10.27 9.77
C ARG A 28 52.57 9.78 11.10
N GLU A 29 52.28 10.47 12.21
CA GLU A 29 52.71 10.04 13.54
C GLU A 29 52.03 8.72 13.97
N TRP A 30 50.72 8.58 13.70
CA TRP A 30 49.99 7.33 13.93
C TRP A 30 50.55 6.15 13.12
N THR A 31 50.93 6.38 11.86
CA THR A 31 51.56 5.35 11.02
C THR A 31 53.01 5.04 11.38
N SER A 32 53.74 6.02 11.94
CA SER A 32 55.16 5.85 12.31
C SER A 32 55.37 5.02 13.59
N GLY A 33 54.30 4.80 14.37
CA GLY A 33 54.27 3.87 15.50
C GLY A 33 54.00 2.41 15.10
N ILE A 34 53.74 2.12 13.82
CA ILE A 34 53.56 0.77 13.29
C ILE A 34 54.94 0.12 13.18
N ARG A 35 55.50 -0.27 14.33
CA ARG A 35 56.58 -1.23 14.38
C ARG A 35 55.97 -2.53 13.85
N LEU A 36 56.42 -2.99 12.68
CA LEU A 36 56.11 -4.32 12.14
C LEU A 36 56.64 -5.39 13.12
N SER A 37 55.94 -5.55 14.23
CA SER A 37 56.15 -6.62 15.18
C SER A 37 55.46 -7.85 14.61
N GLY A 38 56.09 -9.03 14.74
CA GLY A 38 55.46 -10.29 14.37
C GLY A 38 54.09 -10.48 15.03
N PHE A 39 53.89 -9.90 16.22
CA PHE A 39 52.59 -9.87 16.89
C PHE A 39 51.51 -9.13 16.09
N MET A 40 51.85 -7.97 15.50
CA MET A 40 50.90 -7.20 14.69
C MET A 40 50.56 -7.93 13.39
N ALA A 41 51.54 -8.61 12.78
CA ALA A 41 51.31 -9.46 11.60
C ALA A 41 50.38 -10.64 11.92
N ILE A 42 50.54 -11.27 13.08
CA ILE A 42 49.66 -12.35 13.56
C ILE A 42 48.24 -11.81 13.81
N MET A 43 48.11 -10.66 14.48
CA MET A 43 46.79 -10.08 14.78
C MET A 43 46.04 -9.68 13.50
N LEU A 44 46.73 -9.06 12.54
CA LEU A 44 46.15 -8.69 11.26
C LEU A 44 45.76 -9.95 10.45
N SER A 45 46.61 -10.97 10.46
CA SER A 45 46.30 -12.29 9.85
C SER A 45 45.04 -12.91 10.44
N LEU A 46 44.88 -12.88 11.77
CA LEU A 46 43.68 -13.40 12.45
C LEU A 46 42.41 -12.64 12.05
N VAL A 47 42.48 -11.31 11.98
CA VAL A 47 41.34 -10.49 11.54
C VAL A 47 40.95 -10.81 10.10
N VAL A 48 41.93 -10.94 9.21
CA VAL A 48 41.69 -11.30 7.80
C VAL A 48 41.11 -12.70 7.68
N LEU A 49 41.64 -13.69 8.40
CA LEU A 49 41.08 -15.04 8.43
C LEU A 49 39.65 -15.05 8.97
N GLY A 50 39.40 -14.33 10.06
CA GLY A 50 38.07 -14.20 10.65
C GLY A 50 37.07 -13.57 9.68
N ALA A 51 37.46 -12.48 9.02
CA ALA A 51 36.65 -11.84 7.99
C ALA A 51 36.40 -12.76 6.78
N TRP A 52 37.42 -13.49 6.32
CA TRP A 52 37.30 -14.45 5.22
C TRP A 52 36.23 -15.50 5.50
N VAL A 53 36.18 -16.04 6.72
CA VAL A 53 35.18 -17.04 7.12
C VAL A 53 33.78 -16.44 7.26
N LEU A 54 33.67 -15.19 7.72
CA LEU A 54 32.39 -14.56 8.05
C LEU A 54 31.68 -13.91 6.84
N VAL A 55 32.42 -13.40 5.86
CA VAL A 55 31.85 -12.79 4.66
C VAL A 55 30.91 -13.73 3.88
N PRO A 56 31.28 -14.99 3.55
CA PRO A 56 30.40 -15.89 2.82
C PRO A 56 29.14 -16.27 3.61
N THR A 57 29.17 -16.29 4.95
CA THR A 57 28.00 -16.66 5.78
C THR A 57 26.96 -15.55 5.85
N LEU A 58 27.37 -14.28 5.79
CA LEU A 58 26.45 -13.14 5.72
C LEU A 58 25.65 -13.12 4.40
N GLY A 59 26.32 -13.39 3.28
CA GLY A 59 25.67 -13.44 1.97
C GLY A 59 24.66 -14.58 1.86
N THR A 60 25.02 -15.77 2.33
CA THR A 60 24.12 -16.94 2.30
C THR A 60 22.92 -16.77 3.22
N TYR A 61 23.06 -16.13 4.38
CA TYR A 61 21.94 -15.87 5.28
C TYR A 61 20.89 -14.95 4.65
N ILE A 62 21.32 -13.87 3.97
CA ILE A 62 20.40 -12.95 3.28
C ILE A 62 19.70 -13.65 2.12
N ASP A 63 20.45 -14.41 1.31
CA ASP A 63 19.90 -15.21 0.20
C ASP A 63 18.89 -16.27 0.69
N GLN A 64 19.18 -16.95 1.81
CA GLN A 64 18.24 -17.88 2.44
C GLN A 64 16.94 -17.18 2.89
N ARG A 65 17.03 -15.99 3.47
CA ARG A 65 15.84 -15.22 3.88
C ARG A 65 14.98 -14.80 2.69
N GLN A 66 15.61 -14.39 1.59
CA GLN A 66 14.90 -14.07 0.35
C GLN A 66 14.24 -15.31 -0.25
N LYS A 67 14.93 -16.45 -0.26
CA LYS A 67 14.37 -17.73 -0.72
C LYS A 67 13.18 -18.16 0.12
N ILE A 68 13.25 -18.07 1.44
CA ILE A 68 12.11 -18.40 2.32
C ILE A 68 10.91 -17.51 2.00
N ALA A 69 11.10 -16.19 1.90
CA ALA A 69 10.01 -15.28 1.58
C ALA A 69 9.40 -15.57 0.19
N ALA A 70 10.22 -15.85 -0.81
CA ALA A 70 9.75 -16.21 -2.15
C ALA A 70 9.00 -17.56 -2.15
N LEU A 71 9.49 -18.56 -1.40
CA LEU A 71 8.84 -19.86 -1.27
C LEU A 71 7.50 -19.75 -0.55
N GLU A 72 7.41 -18.97 0.53
CA GLU A 72 6.16 -18.73 1.25
C GLU A 72 5.09 -18.11 0.36
N VAL A 73 5.47 -17.14 -0.49
CA VAL A 73 4.56 -16.56 -1.50
C VAL A 73 4.14 -17.62 -2.52
N SER A 74 5.07 -18.44 -3.01
CA SER A 74 4.74 -19.49 -3.98
C SER A 74 3.76 -20.52 -3.41
N VAL A 75 3.92 -20.91 -2.14
CA VAL A 75 3.03 -21.84 -1.45
C VAL A 75 1.63 -21.26 -1.30
N GLN A 76 1.52 -19.96 -0.97
CA GLN A 76 0.21 -19.29 -0.88
C GLN A 76 -0.50 -19.26 -2.23
N VAL A 77 0.19 -18.86 -3.30
CA VAL A 77 -0.39 -18.84 -4.66
C VAL A 77 -0.84 -20.23 -5.09
N THR A 78 -0.03 -21.27 -4.85
CA THR A 78 -0.41 -22.64 -5.18
C THR A 78 -1.60 -23.13 -4.35
N ALA A 79 -1.69 -22.74 -3.08
CA ALA A 79 -2.84 -23.11 -2.24
C ALA A 79 -4.14 -22.46 -2.73
N GLU A 80 -4.10 -21.18 -3.11
CA GLU A 80 -5.26 -20.48 -3.70
C GLU A 80 -5.69 -21.11 -5.03
N GLU A 81 -4.73 -21.50 -5.87
CA GLU A 81 -5.01 -22.17 -7.15
C GLU A 81 -5.63 -23.56 -6.93
N ILE A 82 -5.14 -24.33 -5.96
CA ILE A 82 -5.74 -25.61 -5.56
C ILE A 82 -7.18 -25.40 -5.08
N GLU A 83 -7.42 -24.41 -4.22
CA GLU A 83 -8.77 -24.11 -3.73
C GLU A 83 -9.72 -23.74 -4.88
N ALA A 84 -9.28 -22.89 -5.81
CA ALA A 84 -10.07 -22.50 -6.98
C ALA A 84 -10.39 -23.70 -7.87
N LEU A 85 -9.42 -24.58 -8.12
CA LEU A 85 -9.60 -25.81 -8.90
C LEU A 85 -10.53 -26.81 -8.19
N GLU A 86 -10.45 -26.93 -6.88
CA GLU A 86 -11.36 -27.77 -6.09
C GLU A 86 -12.80 -27.24 -6.14
N GLN A 87 -12.98 -25.92 -6.01
CA GLN A 87 -14.29 -25.29 -6.16
C GLN A 87 -14.86 -25.46 -7.56
N GLU A 88 -14.02 -25.35 -8.60
CA GLU A 88 -14.42 -25.62 -9.98
C GLU A 88 -14.82 -27.08 -10.14
N ARG A 89 -14.00 -28.02 -9.68
CA ARG A 89 -14.32 -29.46 -9.72
C ARG A 89 -15.64 -29.77 -9.03
N ASN A 90 -15.89 -29.22 -7.85
CA ASN A 90 -17.15 -29.40 -7.13
C ASN A 90 -18.35 -28.84 -7.93
N ARG A 91 -18.19 -27.74 -8.66
CA ARG A 91 -19.23 -27.21 -9.56
C ARG A 91 -19.49 -28.15 -10.73
N TRP A 92 -18.45 -28.74 -11.32
CA TRP A 92 -18.59 -29.72 -12.40
C TRP A 92 -19.20 -31.06 -11.95
N GLU A 93 -19.19 -31.38 -10.66
CA GLU A 93 -19.88 -32.56 -10.11
C GLU A 93 -21.40 -32.40 -10.06
N ASP A 94 -21.93 -31.17 -10.11
CA ASP A 94 -23.37 -30.91 -10.13
C ASP A 94 -23.97 -31.12 -11.54
N PRO A 95 -24.90 -32.08 -11.73
CA PRO A 95 -25.57 -32.29 -13.01
C PRO A 95 -26.31 -31.06 -13.54
N ALA A 96 -26.83 -30.20 -12.66
CA ALA A 96 -27.52 -28.96 -13.06
C ALA A 96 -26.54 -27.97 -13.72
N TYR A 97 -25.32 -27.87 -13.19
CA TYR A 97 -24.27 -27.04 -13.77
C TYR A 97 -23.84 -27.55 -15.15
N ILE A 98 -23.60 -28.85 -15.30
CA ILE A 98 -23.24 -29.46 -16.59
C ILE A 98 -24.34 -29.20 -17.64
N THR A 99 -25.61 -29.43 -17.28
CA THR A 99 -26.72 -29.24 -18.23
C THR A 99 -26.89 -27.78 -18.65
N THR A 100 -26.66 -26.83 -17.73
CA THR A 100 -26.67 -25.40 -18.04
C THR A 100 -25.52 -25.02 -18.98
N GLN A 101 -24.29 -25.44 -18.66
CA GLN A 101 -23.11 -25.16 -19.50
C GLN A 101 -23.23 -25.80 -20.90
N ALA A 102 -23.76 -27.01 -20.99
CA ALA A 102 -24.01 -27.69 -22.25
C ALA A 102 -25.07 -26.96 -23.11
N ARG A 103 -26.10 -26.40 -22.47
CA ARG A 103 -27.14 -25.62 -23.18
C ARG A 103 -26.62 -24.27 -23.66
N GLU A 104 -25.88 -23.55 -22.81
CA GLU A 104 -25.36 -22.22 -23.13
C GLU A 104 -24.27 -22.26 -24.21
N ARG A 105 -23.35 -23.23 -24.12
CA ARG A 105 -22.18 -23.29 -25.01
C ARG A 105 -22.37 -24.19 -26.23
N LEU A 106 -23.07 -25.30 -26.07
CA LEU A 106 -23.21 -26.34 -27.10
C LEU A 106 -24.63 -26.43 -27.65
N TYR A 107 -25.56 -25.62 -27.17
CA TYR A 107 -26.98 -25.65 -27.54
C TYR A 107 -27.61 -27.04 -27.38
N TYR A 108 -27.11 -27.84 -26.42
CA TYR A 108 -27.67 -29.16 -26.13
C TYR A 108 -28.98 -29.06 -25.35
N VAL A 109 -29.88 -29.99 -25.65
CA VAL A 109 -31.19 -30.11 -25.03
C VAL A 109 -31.49 -31.55 -24.64
N LYS A 110 -32.39 -31.71 -23.67
CA LYS A 110 -32.84 -33.05 -23.27
C LYS A 110 -33.78 -33.61 -24.35
N PRO A 111 -33.81 -34.94 -24.55
CA PRO A 111 -34.79 -35.56 -25.43
C PRO A 111 -36.22 -35.17 -25.03
N GLY A 112 -37.00 -34.64 -25.98
CA GLY A 112 -38.38 -34.17 -25.76
C GLY A 112 -38.54 -32.69 -25.41
N GLU A 113 -37.46 -31.93 -25.30
CA GLU A 113 -37.49 -30.48 -25.08
C GLU A 113 -37.57 -29.72 -26.42
N VAL A 114 -38.42 -28.68 -26.49
CA VAL A 114 -38.62 -27.87 -27.72
C VAL A 114 -37.85 -26.56 -27.56
N VAL A 115 -36.89 -26.29 -28.46
CA VAL A 115 -36.10 -25.04 -28.49
C VAL A 115 -36.84 -23.98 -29.29
N TYR A 116 -37.06 -22.81 -28.69
CA TYR A 116 -37.52 -21.63 -29.39
C TYR A 116 -36.31 -20.74 -29.69
N LEU A 117 -36.01 -20.53 -30.98
CA LEU A 117 -35.12 -19.45 -31.39
C LEU A 117 -35.97 -18.22 -31.63
N VAL A 118 -35.72 -17.15 -30.88
CA VAL A 118 -36.34 -15.85 -31.14
C VAL A 118 -35.54 -15.20 -32.26
N ASP A 119 -36.04 -15.35 -33.48
CA ASP A 119 -35.60 -14.53 -34.61
C ASP A 119 -36.29 -13.17 -34.46
N ASN A 120 -35.52 -12.12 -34.13
CA ASN A 120 -36.06 -10.77 -34.00
C ASN A 120 -36.21 -10.17 -35.41
N ASP A 121 -37.14 -10.70 -36.20
CA ASP A 121 -37.58 -10.11 -37.48
C ASP A 121 -38.63 -9.01 -37.24
N LEU A 122 -38.43 -8.23 -36.17
CA LEU A 122 -39.25 -7.06 -35.86
C LEU A 122 -38.76 -5.91 -36.73
N ASP A 123 -39.70 -5.19 -37.34
CA ASP A 123 -39.42 -3.93 -38.03
C ASP A 123 -38.62 -3.05 -37.06
N PRO A 124 -37.46 -2.48 -37.45
CA PRO A 124 -36.67 -1.61 -36.58
C PRO A 124 -37.49 -0.45 -35.97
N ALA A 125 -38.61 -0.06 -36.58
CA ALA A 125 -39.54 0.92 -36.02
C ALA A 125 -40.35 0.41 -34.80
N SER A 126 -40.41 -0.90 -34.59
CA SER A 126 -41.14 -1.58 -33.51
C SER A 126 -40.23 -2.10 -32.38
N LEU A 127 -38.92 -1.98 -32.55
CA LEU A 127 -37.96 -2.21 -31.47
C LEU A 127 -38.08 -1.08 -30.44
N PRO A 128 -38.11 -1.38 -29.12
CA PRO A 128 -37.94 -0.35 -28.09
C PRO A 128 -36.67 0.43 -28.42
N GLN A 129 -36.74 1.77 -28.48
CA GLN A 129 -35.55 2.57 -28.75
C GLN A 129 -34.47 2.21 -27.73
N GLU A 130 -33.29 1.84 -28.23
CA GLU A 130 -32.10 1.63 -27.41
C GLU A 130 -31.96 2.83 -26.49
N GLN A 131 -31.84 2.55 -25.20
CA GLN A 131 -31.69 3.57 -24.17
C GLN A 131 -30.52 4.45 -24.59
N VAL A 132 -30.82 5.69 -24.97
CA VAL A 132 -29.83 6.69 -25.37
C VAL A 132 -28.74 6.69 -24.30
N PRO A 133 -27.45 6.68 -24.66
CA PRO A 133 -26.36 6.63 -23.70
C PRO A 133 -26.59 7.72 -22.65
N VAL A 134 -26.86 7.29 -21.43
CA VAL A 134 -27.01 8.17 -20.27
C VAL A 134 -25.68 8.90 -20.15
N SER A 135 -25.70 10.22 -20.25
CA SER A 135 -24.49 11.02 -20.18
C SER A 135 -23.75 10.73 -18.86
N ASP A 136 -22.42 10.58 -18.92
CA ASP A 136 -21.56 10.39 -17.73
C ASP A 136 -21.56 11.62 -16.80
N GLU A 137 -22.23 12.70 -17.22
CA GLU A 137 -22.44 13.89 -16.44
C GLU A 137 -23.55 13.67 -15.41
N LEU A 138 -23.12 13.39 -14.18
CA LEU A 138 -24.00 13.30 -13.02
C LEU A 138 -24.62 14.67 -12.73
N GLU A 139 -25.82 14.93 -13.25
CA GLU A 139 -26.68 15.99 -12.74
C GLU A 139 -27.05 15.67 -11.29
N LYS A 140 -26.32 16.28 -10.35
CA LYS A 140 -26.67 16.26 -8.94
C LYS A 140 -27.95 17.09 -8.75
N THR A 141 -29.10 16.46 -8.96
CA THR A 141 -30.35 16.98 -8.41
C THR A 141 -30.18 16.98 -6.88
N PRO A 142 -30.26 18.13 -6.20
CA PRO A 142 -30.19 18.17 -4.75
C PRO A 142 -31.46 17.53 -4.17
N SER A 143 -31.44 16.21 -4.05
CA SER A 143 -32.46 15.43 -3.37
C SER A 143 -32.24 15.55 -1.87
N ASP A 144 -32.65 16.68 -1.31
CA ASP A 144 -32.72 16.90 0.14
C ASP A 144 -33.89 16.10 0.73
N TRP A 145 -33.74 14.78 0.73
CA TRP A 145 -34.72 13.81 1.22
C TRP A 145 -35.07 14.04 2.68
N MET A 146 -34.12 14.52 3.48
CA MET A 146 -34.30 14.75 4.91
C MET A 146 -35.26 15.93 5.18
N PRO A 147 -35.05 17.14 4.62
CA PRO A 147 -36.05 18.21 4.67
C PRO A 147 -37.40 17.85 4.04
N GLN A 148 -37.39 17.03 2.98
CA GLN A 148 -38.62 16.60 2.31
C GLN A 148 -39.45 15.67 3.20
N LEU A 149 -38.82 14.68 3.83
CA LEU A 149 -39.46 13.76 4.77
C LEU A 149 -39.97 14.49 6.01
N LEU A 150 -39.19 15.41 6.56
CA LEU A 150 -39.60 16.22 7.70
C LEU A 150 -40.81 17.12 7.36
N ARG A 151 -40.85 17.70 6.16
CA ARG A 151 -42.03 18.45 5.69
C ARG A 151 -43.26 17.56 5.54
N THR A 152 -43.11 16.34 5.04
CA THR A 152 -44.24 15.41 4.90
C THR A 152 -44.78 14.97 6.25
N VAL A 153 -43.91 14.66 7.22
CA VAL A 153 -44.34 14.27 8.58
C VAL A 153 -44.95 15.46 9.32
N ALA A 154 -44.33 16.64 9.25
CA ALA A 154 -44.87 17.85 9.85
C ALA A 154 -46.19 18.26 9.20
N GLY A 155 -46.29 18.18 7.88
CA GLY A 155 -47.52 18.46 7.13
C GLY A 155 -48.64 17.47 7.45
N ALA A 156 -48.32 16.18 7.61
CA ALA A 156 -49.29 15.17 8.04
C ALA A 156 -49.77 15.40 9.48
N GLY A 157 -48.91 15.88 10.38
CA GLY A 157 -49.28 16.21 11.75
C GLY A 157 -50.02 17.55 11.90
N LEU A 158 -49.78 18.49 10.99
CA LEU A 158 -50.43 19.81 10.95
C LEU A 158 -51.64 19.87 10.02
N ALA A 159 -51.93 18.79 9.29
CA ALA A 159 -53.16 18.64 8.54
C ALA A 159 -54.32 18.68 9.55
N GLN A 160 -54.82 19.89 9.82
CA GLN A 160 -56.12 20.08 10.43
C GLN A 160 -57.10 19.42 9.49
N ASN A 161 -57.67 18.31 9.95
CA ASN A 161 -58.80 17.67 9.30
C ASN A 161 -59.81 18.78 9.07
N ALA A 162 -59.93 19.26 7.83
CA ALA A 162 -61.06 20.05 7.39
C ALA A 162 -62.27 19.12 7.35
N SER A 163 -62.68 18.67 8.53
CA SER A 163 -63.91 17.96 8.85
C SER A 163 -64.67 18.85 9.83
N GLN A 164 -65.03 20.03 9.34
CA GLN A 164 -66.11 20.89 9.80
C GLN A 164 -66.52 21.69 8.56
N ALA A 165 -67.77 21.83 8.17
CA ALA A 165 -69.05 21.33 8.65
C ALA A 165 -70.07 21.67 7.54
N GLU A 166 -71.17 20.92 7.51
CA GLU A 166 -72.45 21.23 6.82
C GLU A 166 -72.53 21.13 5.29
#